data_AF-A0A7J9YLP6-F1
#
_entry.id   AF-A0A7J9YLP6-F1
#
_cell.length_a   1.000
_cell.length_b   1.000
_cell.length_c   1.000
_cell.angle_alpha   90.00
_cell.angle_beta   90.00
_cell.angle_gamma   90.00
#
_symmetry.space_group_name_H-M   'P 1'
#
loop_
_entity.id
_entity.type
_entity.pdbx_description
1 polymer ?
#
loop_
_entity_poly.entity_id
_entity_poly.type
_entity_poly.pdbx_seq_one_letter_code
_entity_poly.pdbx_strand_id
1 'polypeptide(L)'
;MSEYQYYEFLAIDRPLDDARRAEVRSLSTRARITATSFVNEYHWGDFKGDPSRLMERYYDAHLYVANWGTHRVMFRLPCDLLDPEVVEDYCVGDQVSAWATDEYIVLDVTSEDHAGEFDFDYDAATLLSAIVGVRAELAAGDLRPLYLAWLATYGAWERDEDVFDRDADDDLEPPVPPGLGALTAAQRALADFLRLDDNLIAIAAQASPPLDETADDPDDLAAWVARLPVTEKDRLLARVVQGEAARVRMELLRHVRDGHRRGDTAPIIPVPARRTVADLLDNAARRRADHERRLAAQRADDEARQEQARLQAREQRLDKLADEEDAAWSRVEAMIAARKPAEYDAAVTLLTDLQALAEREDRYDTFTLHTIALRQTHARKPALIERLNRAGI
;
A
#
# COMPACT_ATOMS: atom_id res chain seq x y z
N MET A 1 -4.24 5.82 23.81
CA MET A 1 -5.55 6.27 23.28
C MET A 1 -6.65 5.28 23.70
N SER A 2 -7.93 5.46 23.34
CA SER A 2 -8.97 4.45 23.56
C SER A 2 -8.74 3.23 22.67
N GLU A 3 -8.91 2.02 23.20
CA GLU A 3 -8.86 0.76 22.42
C GLU A 3 -9.78 0.86 21.21
N TYR A 4 -9.34 0.42 20.03
CA TYR A 4 -10.18 0.31 18.85
C TYR A 4 -9.95 -1.04 18.18
N GLN A 5 -11.04 -1.75 17.90
CA GLN A 5 -11.04 -3.00 17.19
C GLN A 5 -12.16 -3.04 16.16
N TYR A 6 -11.86 -3.59 14.99
CA TYR A 6 -12.78 -3.78 13.90
C TYR A 6 -12.83 -5.27 13.53
N TYR A 7 -14.04 -5.83 13.47
CA TYR A 7 -14.30 -7.21 13.06
C TYR A 7 -15.25 -7.22 11.88
N GLU A 8 -14.89 -7.92 10.81
CA GLU A 8 -15.74 -8.16 9.65
C GLU A 8 -15.71 -9.62 9.25
N PHE A 9 -16.88 -10.21 9.00
CA PHE A 9 -17.02 -11.56 8.45
C PHE A 9 -17.92 -11.50 7.22
N LEU A 10 -17.61 -12.32 6.23
CA LEU A 10 -18.32 -12.38 4.95
C LEU A 10 -18.64 -13.84 4.57
N ALA A 11 -19.89 -14.08 4.20
CA ALA A 11 -20.38 -15.33 3.62
C ALA A 11 -20.61 -15.11 2.11
N ILE A 12 -19.90 -15.89 1.31
CA ILE A 12 -19.77 -15.78 -0.15
C ILE A 12 -20.49 -16.95 -0.81
N ASP A 13 -20.25 -18.17 -0.33
CA ASP A 13 -20.76 -19.39 -0.98
C ASP A 13 -22.23 -19.62 -0.66
N ARG A 14 -22.64 -19.32 0.58
CA ARG A 14 -24.03 -19.49 1.03
C ARG A 14 -24.43 -18.40 2.02
N PRO A 15 -25.45 -17.58 1.70
CA PRO A 15 -26.03 -16.66 2.66
C PRO A 15 -26.59 -17.38 3.89
N LEU A 16 -26.48 -16.74 5.05
CA LEU A 16 -27.06 -17.22 6.31
C LEU A 16 -28.59 -17.18 6.24
N ASP A 17 -29.20 -18.29 6.64
CA ASP A 17 -30.65 -18.36 6.88
C ASP A 17 -31.05 -17.66 8.19
N ASP A 18 -32.35 -17.57 8.45
CA ASP A 18 -32.91 -16.87 9.61
C ASP A 18 -32.44 -17.48 10.95
N ALA A 19 -32.26 -18.80 11.00
CA ALA A 19 -31.83 -19.49 12.21
C ALA A 19 -30.35 -19.19 12.52
N ARG A 20 -29.48 -19.28 11.50
CA ARG A 20 -28.05 -18.95 11.60
C ARG A 20 -27.85 -17.48 11.96
N ARG A 21 -28.64 -16.58 11.36
CA ARG A 21 -28.60 -15.15 11.72
C ARG A 21 -29.00 -14.90 13.17
N ALA A 22 -30.00 -15.62 13.68
CA ALA A 22 -30.40 -15.51 15.08
C ALA A 22 -29.30 -16.02 16.04
N GLU A 23 -28.62 -17.11 15.68
CA GLU A 23 -27.50 -17.63 16.46
C GLU A 23 -26.33 -16.63 16.51
N VAL A 24 -25.88 -16.10 15.36
CA VAL A 24 -24.79 -15.12 15.34
C VAL A 24 -25.19 -13.82 16.06
N ARG A 25 -26.46 -13.40 15.96
CA ARG A 25 -26.97 -12.23 16.71
C ARG A 25 -26.87 -12.40 18.22
N SER A 26 -26.91 -13.63 18.74
CA SER A 26 -26.74 -13.89 20.18
C SER A 26 -25.33 -13.58 20.69
N LEU A 27 -24.33 -13.54 19.81
CA LEU A 27 -22.92 -13.29 20.14
C LEU A 27 -22.59 -11.79 20.25
N SER A 28 -23.33 -10.94 19.54
CA SER A 28 -23.16 -9.48 19.61
C SER A 28 -24.46 -8.73 19.37
N THR A 29 -24.81 -7.89 20.34
CA THR A 29 -25.95 -6.97 20.25
C THR A 29 -25.64 -5.72 19.44
N ARG A 30 -24.36 -5.35 19.29
CA ARG A 30 -23.91 -4.13 18.59
C ARG A 30 -23.58 -4.36 17.12
N ALA A 31 -23.33 -5.62 16.73
CA ALA A 31 -22.94 -5.95 15.38
C ALA A 31 -24.03 -5.64 14.35
N ARG A 32 -23.62 -5.13 13.19
CA ARG A 32 -24.44 -5.08 11.99
C ARG A 32 -24.38 -6.44 11.31
N ILE A 33 -25.50 -7.15 11.29
CA ILE A 33 -25.60 -8.52 10.76
C ILE A 33 -26.59 -8.54 9.60
N THR A 34 -26.17 -9.07 8.47
CA THR A 34 -26.97 -9.30 7.27
C THR A 34 -26.97 -10.80 6.92
N ALA A 35 -27.54 -11.19 5.78
CA ALA A 35 -27.46 -12.56 5.30
C ALA A 35 -26.04 -12.94 4.83
N THR A 36 -25.20 -11.97 4.50
CA THR A 36 -23.85 -12.22 3.95
C THR A 36 -22.74 -11.60 4.78
N SER A 37 -23.05 -10.77 5.78
CA SER A 37 -22.02 -10.09 6.55
C SER A 37 -22.32 -9.97 8.04
N PHE A 38 -21.25 -9.92 8.83
CA PHE A 38 -21.26 -9.49 10.22
C PHE A 38 -20.16 -8.45 10.39
N VAL A 39 -20.50 -7.27 10.88
CA VAL A 39 -19.55 -6.18 11.14
C VAL A 39 -19.72 -5.69 12.55
N ASN A 40 -18.64 -5.51 13.28
CA ASN A 40 -18.68 -5.03 14.65
C ASN A 40 -17.44 -4.20 14.99
N GLU A 41 -17.67 -3.11 15.71
CA GLU A 41 -16.64 -2.16 16.12
C GLU A 41 -16.65 -2.04 17.65
N TYR A 42 -15.47 -2.07 18.25
CA TYR A 42 -15.29 -1.93 19.68
C TYR A 42 -14.37 -0.75 19.98
N HIS A 43 -14.80 0.08 20.95
CA HIS A 43 -13.98 1.15 21.52
C HIS A 43 -13.54 0.87 22.97
N TRP A 44 -13.95 -0.29 23.50
CA TRP A 44 -13.60 -0.83 24.82
C TRP A 44 -14.02 -2.30 24.90
N GLY A 45 -13.17 -3.12 25.52
CA GLY A 45 -13.42 -4.56 25.66
C GLY A 45 -13.31 -5.30 24.33
N ASP A 46 -13.79 -6.55 24.31
CA ASP A 46 -13.50 -7.47 23.22
C ASP A 46 -14.74 -8.26 22.73
N PHE A 47 -14.64 -8.75 21.50
CA PHE A 47 -15.61 -9.65 20.91
C PHE A 47 -15.73 -10.93 21.76
N LYS A 48 -16.97 -11.35 22.04
CA LYS A 48 -17.24 -12.53 22.89
C LYS A 48 -17.35 -13.83 22.12
N GLY A 49 -17.39 -13.76 20.79
CA GLY A 49 -17.35 -14.94 19.93
C GLY A 49 -15.93 -15.37 19.64
N ASP A 50 -15.81 -16.56 19.07
CA ASP A 50 -14.56 -17.13 18.59
C ASP A 50 -14.54 -17.03 17.05
N PRO A 51 -13.65 -16.20 16.46
CA PRO A 51 -13.56 -16.06 15.01
C PRO A 51 -13.36 -17.39 14.27
N SER A 52 -12.56 -18.31 14.83
CA SER A 52 -12.30 -19.62 14.21
C SER A 52 -13.58 -20.44 14.12
N ARG A 53 -14.39 -20.50 15.18
CA ARG A 53 -15.70 -21.18 15.15
C ARG A 53 -16.71 -20.54 14.20
N LEU A 54 -16.66 -19.22 14.05
CA LEU A 54 -17.52 -18.51 13.11
C LEU A 54 -17.15 -18.80 11.66
N MET A 55 -15.85 -18.88 11.38
CA MET A 55 -15.34 -19.30 10.08
C MET A 55 -15.76 -20.73 9.76
N GLU A 56 -15.59 -21.67 10.69
CA GLU A 56 -15.97 -23.08 10.49
C GLU A 56 -17.47 -23.27 10.16
N ARG A 57 -18.35 -22.46 10.74
CA ARG A 57 -19.80 -22.69 10.68
C ARG A 57 -20.55 -21.82 9.69
N TYR A 58 -20.14 -20.55 9.53
CA TYR A 58 -21.00 -19.52 8.94
C TYR A 58 -20.36 -18.70 7.83
N TYR A 59 -19.04 -18.47 7.89
CA TYR A 59 -18.39 -17.46 7.05
C TYR A 59 -17.27 -18.05 6.18
N ASP A 60 -16.95 -17.33 5.12
CA ASP A 60 -15.97 -17.72 4.10
C ASP A 60 -14.72 -16.85 4.13
N ALA A 61 -14.83 -15.63 4.65
CA ALA A 61 -13.72 -14.73 4.89
C ALA A 61 -13.94 -13.94 6.18
N HIS A 62 -12.85 -13.61 6.87
CA HIS A 62 -12.83 -12.77 8.05
C HIS A 62 -11.67 -11.78 7.99
N LEU A 63 -11.89 -10.58 8.49
CA LEU A 63 -10.86 -9.58 8.73
C LEU A 63 -11.01 -8.99 10.13
N TYR A 64 -9.87 -8.79 10.79
CA TYR A 64 -9.74 -8.15 12.07
C TYR A 64 -8.59 -7.13 12.03
N VAL A 65 -8.83 -5.93 12.55
CA VAL A 65 -7.78 -4.94 12.78
C VAL A 65 -7.95 -4.29 14.14
N ALA A 66 -6.82 -4.00 14.79
CA ALA A 66 -6.79 -3.29 16.06
C ALA A 66 -5.74 -2.17 16.06
N ASN A 67 -6.00 -1.10 16.82
CA ASN A 67 -5.13 0.09 16.84
C ASN A 67 -3.78 -0.12 17.54
N TRP A 68 -3.59 -1.25 18.20
CA TRP A 68 -2.30 -1.70 18.73
C TRP A 68 -1.49 -2.55 17.75
N GLY A 69 -1.89 -2.60 16.47
CA GLY A 69 -1.06 -3.15 15.40
C GLY A 69 -1.42 -4.56 14.92
N THR A 70 -2.39 -5.25 15.53
CA THR A 70 -2.80 -6.58 15.05
C THR A 70 -3.67 -6.46 13.80
N HIS A 71 -3.23 -7.06 12.70
CA HIS A 71 -3.98 -7.27 11.46
C HIS A 71 -4.14 -8.78 11.25
N ARG A 72 -5.37 -9.27 11.13
CA ARG A 72 -5.65 -10.69 10.87
C ARG A 72 -6.66 -10.85 9.75
N VAL A 73 -6.41 -11.80 8.86
CA VAL A 73 -7.32 -12.17 7.78
C VAL A 73 -7.41 -13.68 7.70
N MET A 74 -8.61 -14.19 7.45
CA MET A 74 -8.86 -15.63 7.35
C MET A 74 -9.67 -15.96 6.10
N PHE A 75 -9.38 -17.08 5.46
CA PHE A 75 -10.11 -17.58 4.30
C PHE A 75 -10.48 -19.06 4.49
N ARG A 76 -11.76 -19.38 4.30
CA ARG A 76 -12.23 -20.77 4.28
C ARG A 76 -12.45 -21.23 2.85
N LEU A 77 -11.80 -22.32 2.47
CA LEU A 77 -11.90 -22.92 1.14
C LEU A 77 -12.20 -24.41 1.24
N PRO A 78 -12.91 -25.01 0.28
CA PRO A 78 -13.03 -26.46 0.17
C PRO A 78 -11.66 -27.14 -0.01
N CYS A 79 -11.42 -28.27 0.66
CA CYS A 79 -10.15 -29.01 0.57
C CYS A 79 -9.85 -29.54 -0.85
N ASP A 80 -10.88 -29.76 -1.68
CA ASP A 80 -10.72 -30.14 -3.08
C ASP A 80 -10.27 -28.97 -3.97
N LEU A 81 -10.36 -27.73 -3.49
CA LEU A 81 -9.92 -26.51 -4.18
C LEU A 81 -8.59 -25.96 -3.65
N LEU A 82 -8.26 -26.22 -2.40
CA LEU A 82 -6.98 -25.87 -1.81
C LEU A 82 -6.47 -27.04 -0.98
N ASP A 83 -5.39 -27.66 -1.45
CA ASP A 83 -4.82 -28.86 -0.83
C ASP A 83 -4.11 -28.49 0.48
N PRO A 84 -4.51 -29.06 1.63
CA PRO A 84 -3.86 -28.81 2.91
C PRO A 84 -2.36 -29.07 2.92
N GLU A 85 -1.88 -30.09 2.21
CA GLU A 85 -0.45 -30.42 2.14
C GLU A 85 0.34 -29.29 1.45
N VAL A 86 -0.27 -28.64 0.44
CA VAL A 86 0.36 -27.49 -0.25
C VAL A 86 0.35 -26.25 0.64
N VAL A 87 -0.66 -26.07 1.50
CA VAL A 87 -0.72 -24.92 2.41
C VAL A 87 0.32 -25.03 3.51
N GLU A 88 0.57 -26.23 4.02
CA GLU A 88 1.55 -26.51 5.08
C GLU A 88 2.96 -26.06 4.71
N ASP A 89 3.35 -26.17 3.43
CA ASP A 89 4.63 -25.66 2.91
C ASP A 89 4.84 -24.14 3.13
N TYR A 90 3.77 -23.37 3.28
CA TYR A 90 3.81 -21.92 3.49
C TYR A 90 3.47 -21.50 4.92
N CYS A 91 3.13 -22.44 5.80
CA CYS A 91 2.83 -22.15 7.19
C CYS A 91 4.11 -21.81 7.96
N VAL A 92 4.06 -20.75 8.76
CA VAL A 92 5.20 -20.24 9.53
C VAL A 92 4.70 -19.77 10.88
N GLY A 93 5.18 -20.42 11.94
CA GLY A 93 4.83 -20.11 13.32
C GLY A 93 3.32 -20.01 13.54
N ASP A 94 2.91 -19.00 14.29
CA ASP A 94 1.51 -18.67 14.54
C ASP A 94 0.98 -17.59 13.56
N GLN A 95 1.87 -16.95 12.79
CA GLN A 95 1.54 -15.85 11.87
C GLN A 95 0.86 -16.35 10.59
N VAL A 96 1.27 -17.51 10.07
CA VAL A 96 0.61 -18.16 8.93
C VAL A 96 0.30 -19.58 9.34
N SER A 97 -0.95 -19.83 9.72
CA SER A 97 -1.41 -21.15 10.13
C SER A 97 -2.62 -21.56 9.30
N ALA A 98 -2.86 -22.86 9.27
CA ALA A 98 -4.06 -23.40 8.66
C ALA A 98 -4.54 -24.62 9.43
N TRP A 99 -5.85 -24.85 9.41
CA TRP A 99 -6.43 -26.09 9.89
C TRP A 99 -7.45 -26.61 8.90
N ALA A 100 -7.46 -27.93 8.75
CA ALA A 100 -8.33 -28.63 7.84
C ALA A 100 -9.34 -29.50 8.58
N THR A 101 -10.49 -29.66 7.94
CA THR A 101 -11.49 -30.69 8.20
C THR A 101 -11.61 -31.57 6.97
N ASP A 102 -12.48 -32.57 7.00
CA ASP A 102 -12.74 -33.41 5.82
C ASP A 102 -13.32 -32.64 4.62
N GLU A 103 -13.94 -31.47 4.86
CA GLU A 103 -14.64 -30.69 3.82
C GLU A 103 -13.94 -29.39 3.43
N TYR A 104 -13.32 -28.71 4.38
CA TYR A 104 -12.73 -27.39 4.18
C TYR A 104 -11.43 -27.20 4.95
N ILE A 105 -10.61 -26.28 4.45
CA ILE A 105 -9.43 -25.72 5.11
C ILE A 105 -9.69 -24.25 5.41
N VAL A 106 -9.23 -23.79 6.57
CA VAL A 106 -9.19 -22.38 6.94
C VAL A 106 -7.73 -21.94 6.99
N LEU A 107 -7.37 -20.97 6.16
CA LEU A 107 -6.12 -20.24 6.24
C LEU A 107 -6.30 -19.06 7.20
N ASP A 108 -5.34 -18.87 8.10
CA ASP A 108 -5.32 -17.81 9.10
C ASP A 108 -3.97 -17.09 9.05
N VAL A 109 -4.01 -15.81 8.68
CA VAL A 109 -2.82 -14.99 8.52
C VAL A 109 -2.91 -13.79 9.46
N THR A 110 -1.91 -13.65 10.33
CA THR A 110 -1.79 -12.57 11.31
C THR A 110 -0.48 -11.83 11.11
N SER A 111 -0.56 -10.50 11.08
CA SER A 111 0.57 -9.57 11.06
C SER A 111 0.46 -8.68 12.29
N GLU A 112 1.49 -8.71 13.12
CA GLU A 112 1.59 -7.87 14.33
C GLU A 112 2.63 -6.77 14.12
N ASP A 113 2.36 -5.60 14.67
CA ASP A 113 3.31 -4.49 14.71
C ASP A 113 3.35 -3.92 16.12
N HIS A 114 4.45 -4.17 16.82
CA HIS A 114 4.65 -3.75 18.20
C HIS A 114 5.22 -2.34 18.33
N ALA A 115 5.52 -1.65 17.22
CA ALA A 115 6.25 -0.39 17.21
C ALA A 115 5.41 0.86 17.57
N GLY A 116 4.09 0.75 17.74
CA GLY A 116 3.27 1.83 18.31
C GLY A 116 1.85 1.95 17.78
N GLU A 117 1.04 2.75 18.48
CA GLU A 117 -0.38 3.02 18.20
C GLU A 117 -0.59 3.51 16.76
N PHE A 118 -1.25 2.71 15.92
CA PHE A 118 -1.50 3.01 14.51
C PHE A 118 -2.70 3.96 14.39
N ASP A 119 -2.53 5.08 13.67
CA ASP A 119 -3.65 5.92 13.28
C ASP A 119 -4.28 5.32 12.01
N PHE A 120 -5.52 4.87 12.11
CA PHE A 120 -6.25 4.30 10.97
C PHE A 120 -6.64 5.43 10.01
N ASP A 121 -5.76 5.78 9.06
CA ASP A 121 -6.11 6.71 7.97
C ASP A 121 -6.95 6.04 6.85
N TYR A 122 -7.37 4.78 7.07
CA TYR A 122 -8.14 3.97 6.12
C TYR A 122 -9.52 3.63 6.68
N ASP A 123 -10.53 3.61 5.80
CA ASP A 123 -11.85 3.06 6.12
C ASP A 123 -11.75 1.53 6.24
N ALA A 124 -11.70 1.03 7.47
CA ALA A 124 -11.59 -0.40 7.78
C ALA A 124 -12.67 -1.24 7.06
N ALA A 125 -13.84 -0.67 6.79
CA ALA A 125 -14.93 -1.34 6.08
C ALA A 125 -14.66 -1.60 4.59
N THR A 126 -13.58 -1.03 4.03
CA THR A 126 -13.18 -1.28 2.64
C THR A 126 -12.13 -2.38 2.52
N LEU A 127 -11.43 -2.73 3.60
CA LEU A 127 -10.27 -3.61 3.59
C LEU A 127 -10.64 -5.04 3.13
N LEU A 128 -11.64 -5.67 3.75
CA LEU A 128 -11.99 -7.05 3.39
C LEU A 128 -12.48 -7.12 1.95
N SER A 129 -13.24 -6.11 1.50
CA SER A 129 -13.74 -6.06 0.12
C SER A 129 -12.64 -5.97 -0.93
N ALA A 130 -11.51 -5.32 -0.61
CA ALA A 130 -10.35 -5.24 -1.48
C ALA A 130 -9.57 -6.58 -1.52
N ILE A 131 -9.50 -7.29 -0.39
CA ILE A 131 -8.68 -8.50 -0.25
C ILE A 131 -9.43 -9.77 -0.66
N VAL A 132 -10.75 -9.84 -0.48
CA VAL A 132 -11.56 -11.07 -0.62
C VAL A 132 -11.39 -11.79 -1.97
N GLY A 133 -11.00 -11.08 -3.02
CA GLY A 133 -10.65 -11.66 -4.32
C GLY A 133 -9.59 -12.75 -4.25
N VAL A 134 -8.66 -12.66 -3.28
CA VAL A 134 -7.62 -13.67 -2.99
C VAL A 134 -8.22 -15.06 -2.81
N ARG A 135 -9.39 -15.18 -2.17
CA ARG A 135 -10.03 -16.49 -1.96
C ARG A 135 -10.34 -17.18 -3.29
N ALA A 136 -10.85 -16.43 -4.27
CA ALA A 136 -11.16 -16.99 -5.58
C ALA A 136 -9.88 -17.34 -6.36
N GLU A 137 -8.79 -16.59 -6.16
CA GLU A 137 -7.48 -16.87 -6.76
C GLU A 137 -6.87 -18.15 -6.18
N LEU A 138 -6.88 -18.30 -4.86
CA LEU A 138 -6.45 -19.53 -4.16
C LEU A 138 -7.24 -20.75 -4.65
N ALA A 139 -8.57 -20.63 -4.73
CA ALA A 139 -9.43 -21.70 -5.23
C ALA A 139 -9.17 -22.05 -6.70
N ALA A 140 -8.66 -21.10 -7.48
CA ALA A 140 -8.23 -21.31 -8.86
C ALA A 140 -6.78 -21.82 -8.95
N GLY A 141 -6.13 -22.16 -7.83
CA GLY A 141 -4.77 -22.71 -7.79
C GLY A 141 -3.65 -21.66 -7.92
N ASP A 142 -3.96 -20.38 -7.71
CA ASP A 142 -2.95 -19.34 -7.57
C ASP A 142 -2.40 -19.34 -6.14
N LEU A 143 -1.14 -19.73 -5.98
CA LEU A 143 -0.48 -19.83 -4.67
C LEU A 143 0.24 -18.53 -4.26
N ARG A 144 0.23 -17.49 -5.10
CA ARG A 144 0.85 -16.18 -4.77
C ARG A 144 0.36 -15.63 -3.42
N PRO A 145 -0.94 -15.72 -3.05
CA PRO A 145 -1.37 -15.21 -1.75
C PRO A 145 -0.76 -15.95 -0.54
N LEU A 146 -0.54 -17.27 -0.63
CA LEU A 146 0.15 -18.04 0.42
C LEU A 146 1.60 -17.59 0.55
N TYR A 147 2.27 -17.41 -0.59
CA TYR A 147 3.65 -16.96 -0.62
C TYR A 147 3.81 -15.51 -0.11
N LEU A 148 2.87 -14.61 -0.41
CA LEU A 148 2.84 -13.26 0.17
C LEU A 148 2.65 -13.28 1.68
N ALA A 149 1.80 -14.18 2.20
CA ALA A 149 1.62 -14.37 3.63
C ALA A 149 2.92 -14.88 4.30
N TRP A 150 3.57 -15.87 3.70
CA TRP A 150 4.88 -16.39 4.13
C TRP A 150 5.95 -15.29 4.16
N LEU A 151 6.05 -14.47 3.10
CA LEU A 151 6.97 -13.34 3.04
C LEU A 151 6.72 -12.31 4.14
N ALA A 152 5.46 -12.03 4.46
CA ALA A 152 5.10 -11.03 5.46
C ALA A 152 5.59 -11.43 6.85
N THR A 153 5.58 -12.73 7.15
CA THR A 153 6.08 -13.28 8.41
C THR A 153 7.57 -13.01 8.58
N TYR A 154 8.41 -13.33 7.60
CA TYR A 154 9.86 -13.09 7.69
C TYR A 154 10.25 -11.61 7.50
N GLY A 155 9.47 -10.83 6.76
CA GLY A 155 9.64 -9.37 6.70
C GLY A 155 9.36 -8.66 8.03
N ALA A 156 8.63 -9.29 8.95
CA ALA A 156 8.52 -8.80 10.33
C ALA A 156 9.83 -8.99 11.11
N TRP A 157 10.61 -10.02 10.82
CA TRP A 157 11.88 -10.28 11.52
C TRP A 157 12.94 -9.23 11.26
N GLU A 158 12.97 -8.63 10.07
CA GLU A 158 13.83 -7.47 9.79
C GLU A 158 13.48 -6.23 10.64
N ARG A 159 12.25 -6.17 11.16
CA ARG A 159 11.77 -5.05 12.00
C ARG A 159 11.99 -5.31 13.48
N ASP A 160 12.02 -6.58 13.88
CA ASP A 160 12.17 -7.00 15.27
C ASP A 160 12.93 -8.34 15.34
N GLU A 161 14.23 -8.25 15.71
CA GLU A 161 15.16 -9.38 15.78
C GLU A 161 14.74 -10.45 16.82
N ASP A 162 13.84 -10.11 17.74
CA ASP A 162 13.35 -11.03 18.79
C ASP A 162 12.14 -11.88 18.32
N VAL A 163 11.62 -11.70 17.09
CA VAL A 163 10.40 -12.39 16.60
C VAL A 163 10.63 -13.86 16.22
N PHE A 164 11.82 -14.23 15.74
CA PHE A 164 12.22 -15.63 15.51
C PHE A 164 13.56 -15.95 16.18
N ASP A 165 13.74 -17.22 16.51
CA ASP A 165 15.01 -17.76 16.95
C ASP A 165 16.05 -17.69 15.82
N ARG A 166 17.33 -17.53 16.14
CA ARG A 166 18.45 -17.45 15.16
C ARG A 166 18.52 -18.64 14.19
N ASP A 167 17.91 -19.77 14.53
CA ASP A 167 17.87 -20.95 13.67
C ASP A 167 16.89 -20.79 12.48
N ALA A 168 16.01 -19.77 12.49
CA ALA A 168 15.08 -19.47 11.40
C ALA A 168 15.76 -18.81 10.18
N ASP A 169 17.01 -18.34 10.31
CA ASP A 169 17.82 -17.82 9.19
C ASP A 169 18.10 -18.90 8.13
N ASP A 170 18.25 -20.16 8.59
CA ASP A 170 18.56 -21.33 7.77
C ASP A 170 17.31 -21.97 7.15
N ASP A 171 16.12 -21.44 7.45
CA ASP A 171 14.88 -21.91 6.84
C ASP A 171 14.94 -21.74 5.32
N LEU A 172 14.44 -22.76 4.62
CA LEU A 172 14.41 -22.76 3.17
C LEU A 172 13.14 -22.11 2.68
N GLU A 173 13.31 -21.27 1.66
CA GLU A 173 12.17 -20.70 0.98
C GLU A 173 11.24 -21.78 0.39
N PRO A 174 9.91 -21.65 0.53
CA PRO A 174 8.96 -22.53 -0.13
C PRO A 174 8.97 -22.35 -1.66
N PRO A 175 8.29 -23.22 -2.41
CA PRO A 175 8.19 -23.08 -3.86
C PRO A 175 7.68 -21.70 -4.28
N VAL A 176 8.45 -20.99 -5.11
CA VAL A 176 8.06 -19.65 -5.59
C VAL A 176 6.96 -19.78 -6.67
N PRO A 177 5.75 -19.24 -6.45
CA PRO A 177 4.69 -19.32 -7.42
C PRO A 177 4.97 -18.44 -8.66
N PRO A 178 4.50 -18.83 -9.85
CA PRO A 178 4.67 -18.03 -11.07
C PRO A 178 3.90 -16.70 -10.97
N GLY A 179 4.41 -15.66 -11.62
CA GLY A 179 3.73 -14.38 -11.77
C GLY A 179 3.79 -13.42 -10.56
N LEU A 180 4.76 -13.55 -9.66
CA LEU A 180 4.94 -12.58 -8.56
C LEU A 180 5.28 -11.16 -9.04
N GLY A 181 5.85 -11.02 -10.24
CA GLY A 181 6.11 -9.71 -10.84
C GLY A 181 4.85 -8.94 -11.27
N ALA A 182 3.68 -9.58 -11.30
CA ALA A 182 2.42 -9.01 -11.76
C ALA A 182 1.26 -9.36 -10.80
N LEU A 183 1.31 -8.82 -9.58
CA LEU A 183 0.29 -9.03 -8.57
C LEU A 183 -1.08 -8.48 -9.02
N THR A 184 -2.16 -9.17 -8.65
CA THR A 184 -3.54 -8.68 -8.85
C THR A 184 -3.86 -7.55 -7.88
N ALA A 185 -4.97 -6.83 -8.07
CA ALA A 185 -5.41 -5.81 -7.13
C ALA A 185 -5.66 -6.38 -5.71
N ALA A 186 -6.25 -7.59 -5.63
CA ALA A 186 -6.52 -8.25 -4.35
C ALA A 186 -5.22 -8.71 -3.66
N GLN A 187 -4.24 -9.19 -4.44
CA GLN A 187 -2.91 -9.57 -3.91
C GLN A 187 -2.12 -8.36 -3.40
N ARG A 188 -2.19 -7.21 -4.09
CA ARG A 188 -1.60 -5.97 -3.59
C ARG A 188 -2.28 -5.51 -2.30
N ALA A 189 -3.62 -5.54 -2.26
CA ALA A 189 -4.36 -5.22 -1.05
C ALA A 189 -4.00 -6.16 0.13
N LEU A 190 -3.77 -7.45 -0.14
CA LEU A 190 -3.27 -8.39 0.88
C LEU A 190 -1.85 -8.02 1.33
N ALA A 191 -0.94 -7.74 0.40
CA ALA A 191 0.44 -7.37 0.72
C ALA A 191 0.49 -6.10 1.58
N ASP A 192 -0.28 -5.07 1.20
CA ASP A 192 -0.42 -3.83 1.96
C ASP A 192 -1.00 -4.08 3.35
N PHE A 193 -2.06 -4.90 3.44
CA PHE A 193 -2.68 -5.28 4.71
C PHE A 193 -1.73 -6.00 5.65
N LEU A 194 -0.87 -6.87 5.12
CA LEU A 194 0.15 -7.59 5.89
C LEU A 194 1.43 -6.78 6.13
N ARG A 195 1.50 -5.55 5.62
CA ARG A 195 2.64 -4.62 5.74
C ARG A 195 3.91 -5.15 5.08
N LEU A 196 3.75 -5.75 3.90
CA LEU A 196 4.86 -6.33 3.16
C LEU A 196 5.66 -5.25 2.42
N ASP A 197 7.00 -5.34 2.48
CA ASP A 197 7.88 -4.41 1.78
C ASP A 197 7.93 -4.70 0.27
N ASP A 198 7.65 -3.70 -0.56
CA ASP A 198 7.75 -3.76 -2.02
C ASP A 198 9.14 -4.22 -2.51
N ASN A 199 10.21 -3.89 -1.77
CA ASN A 199 11.56 -4.34 -2.13
C ASN A 199 11.72 -5.84 -1.88
N LEU A 200 11.14 -6.37 -0.81
CA LEU A 200 11.12 -7.80 -0.52
C LEU A 200 10.33 -8.55 -1.60
N ILE A 201 9.15 -8.06 -1.99
CA ILE A 201 8.37 -8.60 -3.12
C ILE A 201 9.20 -8.59 -4.41
N ALA A 202 9.92 -7.49 -4.67
CA ALA A 202 10.72 -7.35 -5.89
C ALA A 202 11.98 -8.25 -5.91
N ILE A 203 12.56 -8.59 -4.75
CA ILE A 203 13.59 -9.64 -4.65
C ILE A 203 12.98 -11.01 -4.83
N ALA A 204 11.80 -11.23 -4.23
CA ALA A 204 11.11 -12.49 -4.36
C ALA A 204 10.75 -12.83 -5.82
N ALA A 205 10.22 -11.84 -6.54
CA ALA A 205 9.81 -11.95 -7.93
C ALA A 205 10.95 -12.28 -8.91
N GLN A 206 12.23 -12.09 -8.55
CA GLN A 206 13.36 -12.45 -9.41
C GLN A 206 13.51 -13.97 -9.59
N ALA A 207 13.07 -14.75 -8.60
CA ALA A 207 13.04 -16.20 -8.65
C ALA A 207 11.70 -16.76 -9.17
N SER A 208 10.72 -15.89 -9.41
CA SER A 208 9.39 -16.27 -9.90
C SER A 208 9.44 -16.63 -11.38
N PRO A 209 8.92 -17.80 -11.77
CA PRO A 209 8.65 -18.08 -13.16
C PRO A 209 7.65 -17.07 -13.76
N PRO A 210 7.67 -16.83 -15.09
CA PRO A 210 6.66 -16.02 -15.75
C PRO A 210 5.27 -16.66 -15.59
N LEU A 211 4.23 -15.83 -15.61
CA LEU A 211 2.85 -16.31 -15.65
C LEU A 211 2.55 -16.82 -17.07
N ASP A 212 1.96 -18.00 -17.21
CA ASP A 212 1.46 -18.46 -18.51
C ASP A 212 0.29 -17.57 -18.94
N GLU A 213 0.54 -16.63 -19.86
CA GLU A 213 -0.43 -15.66 -20.36
C GLU A 213 -1.64 -16.32 -21.06
N THR A 214 -1.52 -17.58 -21.47
CA THR A 214 -2.55 -18.35 -22.20
C THR A 214 -3.73 -18.80 -21.34
N ALA A 215 -3.64 -18.77 -20.00
CA ALA A 215 -4.69 -19.32 -19.15
C ALA A 215 -6.00 -18.51 -19.14
N ASP A 216 -5.98 -17.24 -19.57
CA ASP A 216 -7.11 -16.31 -19.47
C ASP A 216 -7.65 -15.84 -20.85
N ASP A 217 -7.20 -16.41 -21.98
CA ASP A 217 -7.74 -16.07 -23.31
C ASP A 217 -9.20 -16.56 -23.43
N PRO A 218 -10.19 -15.66 -23.66
CA PRO A 218 -11.59 -16.03 -23.85
C PRO A 218 -11.81 -17.07 -24.96
N ASP A 219 -11.00 -17.06 -26.01
CA ASP A 219 -11.12 -17.98 -27.14
C ASP A 219 -10.62 -19.39 -26.77
N ASP A 220 -9.54 -19.49 -25.99
CA ASP A 220 -9.05 -20.77 -25.45
C ASP A 220 -10.02 -21.35 -24.42
N LEU A 221 -10.61 -20.50 -23.59
CA LEU A 221 -11.68 -20.91 -22.66
C LEU A 221 -12.89 -21.44 -23.44
N ALA A 222 -13.34 -20.75 -24.49
CA ALA A 222 -14.46 -21.19 -25.32
C ALA A 222 -14.14 -22.53 -26.01
N ALA A 223 -12.93 -22.71 -26.52
CA ALA A 223 -12.47 -23.95 -27.13
C ALA A 223 -12.38 -25.11 -26.11
N TRP A 224 -11.93 -24.84 -24.89
CA TRP A 224 -11.93 -25.81 -23.80
C TRP A 224 -13.35 -26.20 -23.38
N VAL A 225 -14.24 -25.22 -23.17
CA VAL A 225 -15.65 -25.48 -22.87
C VAL A 225 -16.30 -26.28 -23.99
N ALA A 226 -16.00 -25.98 -25.26
CA ALA A 226 -16.54 -26.74 -26.40
C ALA A 226 -16.19 -28.24 -26.33
N ARG A 227 -14.98 -28.58 -25.86
CA ARG A 227 -14.49 -29.97 -25.71
C ARG A 227 -15.12 -30.75 -24.55
N LEU A 228 -15.75 -30.09 -23.58
CA LEU A 228 -16.40 -30.79 -22.46
C LEU A 228 -17.58 -31.66 -22.96
N PRO A 229 -17.73 -32.90 -22.44
CA PRO A 229 -18.90 -33.73 -22.71
C PRO A 229 -20.20 -33.01 -22.35
N VAL A 230 -21.25 -33.21 -23.15
CA VAL A 230 -22.57 -32.60 -22.90
C VAL A 230 -23.11 -32.97 -21.51
N THR A 231 -22.90 -34.21 -21.08
CA THR A 231 -23.30 -34.66 -19.73
C THR A 231 -22.62 -33.88 -18.61
N GLU A 232 -21.36 -33.49 -18.81
CA GLU A 232 -20.62 -32.69 -17.82
C GLU A 232 -21.10 -31.24 -17.83
N LYS A 233 -21.38 -30.67 -19.01
CA LYS A 233 -21.99 -29.34 -19.14
C LYS A 233 -23.34 -29.27 -18.44
N ASP A 234 -24.21 -30.25 -18.69
CA ASP A 234 -25.54 -30.32 -18.08
C ASP A 234 -25.46 -30.45 -16.55
N ARG A 235 -24.52 -31.28 -16.05
CA ARG A 235 -24.23 -31.42 -14.62
C ARG A 235 -23.78 -30.09 -13.99
N LEU A 236 -22.85 -29.39 -14.62
CA LEU A 236 -22.35 -28.10 -14.11
C LEU A 236 -23.45 -27.03 -14.11
N LEU A 237 -24.25 -26.94 -15.18
CA LEU A 237 -25.37 -25.99 -15.26
C LEU A 237 -26.45 -26.29 -14.21
N ALA A 238 -26.75 -27.57 -13.96
CA ALA A 238 -27.68 -27.95 -12.89
C ALA A 238 -27.18 -27.50 -11.51
N ARG A 239 -25.87 -27.64 -11.22
CA ARG A 239 -25.26 -27.15 -9.97
C ARG A 239 -25.33 -25.63 -9.83
N VAL A 240 -25.12 -24.88 -10.93
CA VAL A 240 -25.29 -23.42 -10.94
C VAL A 240 -26.73 -23.04 -10.54
N VAL A 241 -27.75 -23.72 -11.09
CA VAL A 241 -29.16 -23.49 -10.73
C VAL A 241 -29.45 -23.84 -9.27
N GLN A 242 -28.73 -24.79 -8.69
CA GLN A 242 -28.82 -25.15 -7.27
C GLN A 242 -28.11 -24.17 -6.32
N GLY A 243 -27.51 -23.09 -6.85
CA GLY A 243 -26.84 -22.06 -6.07
C GLY A 243 -25.33 -22.28 -5.90
N GLU A 244 -24.74 -23.27 -6.56
CA GLU A 244 -23.29 -23.57 -6.47
C GLU A 244 -22.47 -22.80 -7.52
N ALA A 245 -22.97 -21.66 -8.02
CA ALA A 245 -22.35 -20.92 -9.12
C ALA A 245 -20.90 -20.51 -8.84
N ALA A 246 -20.62 -20.05 -7.61
CA ALA A 246 -19.27 -19.67 -7.20
C ALA A 246 -18.32 -20.88 -7.20
N ARG A 247 -18.76 -22.02 -6.66
CA ARG A 247 -17.98 -23.26 -6.62
C ARG A 247 -17.69 -23.81 -8.01
N VAL A 248 -18.72 -23.88 -8.88
CA VAL A 248 -18.56 -24.28 -10.29
C VAL A 248 -17.56 -23.38 -11.01
N ARG A 249 -17.62 -22.06 -10.80
CA ARG A 249 -16.66 -21.13 -11.41
C ARG A 249 -15.22 -21.44 -10.96
N MET A 250 -15.00 -21.69 -9.66
CA MET A 250 -13.66 -22.00 -9.12
C MET A 250 -13.11 -23.31 -9.69
N GLU A 251 -13.92 -24.38 -9.72
CA GLU A 251 -13.55 -25.68 -10.31
C GLU A 251 -13.16 -25.55 -11.80
N LEU A 252 -13.95 -24.78 -12.57
CA LEU A 252 -13.69 -24.55 -13.99
C LEU A 252 -12.36 -23.82 -14.24
N LEU A 253 -12.10 -22.74 -13.49
CA LEU A 253 -10.84 -22.00 -13.60
C LEU A 253 -9.63 -22.87 -13.24
N ARG A 254 -9.76 -23.70 -12.20
CA ARG A 254 -8.73 -24.65 -11.82
C ARG A 254 -8.45 -25.67 -12.93
N HIS A 255 -9.49 -26.25 -13.52
CA HIS A 255 -9.31 -27.23 -14.61
C HIS A 255 -8.68 -26.64 -15.87
N VAL A 256 -9.00 -25.39 -16.21
CA VAL A 256 -8.36 -24.70 -17.33
C VAL A 256 -6.86 -24.54 -17.04
N ARG A 257 -6.49 -24.07 -15.86
CA ARG A 257 -5.08 -23.92 -15.46
C ARG A 257 -4.33 -25.25 -15.38
N ASP A 258 -4.93 -26.29 -14.82
CA ASP A 258 -4.36 -27.63 -14.77
C ASP A 258 -4.18 -28.24 -16.17
N GLY A 259 -5.10 -27.94 -17.10
CA GLY A 259 -5.02 -28.33 -18.49
C GLY A 259 -3.86 -27.68 -19.23
N HIS A 260 -3.57 -26.40 -18.94
CA HIS A 260 -2.41 -25.69 -19.48
C HIS A 260 -1.10 -26.22 -18.88
N ARG A 261 -1.04 -26.46 -17.56
CA ARG A 261 0.13 -27.07 -16.90
C ARG A 261 0.50 -28.46 -17.42
N ARG A 262 -0.47 -29.25 -17.88
CA ARG A 262 -0.23 -30.58 -18.47
C ARG A 262 0.13 -30.54 -19.97
N GLY A 263 -0.20 -29.45 -20.66
CA GLY A 263 0.11 -29.25 -22.07
C GLY A 263 1.57 -28.88 -22.31
N ASP A 264 2.21 -28.27 -21.31
CA ASP A 264 3.64 -27.99 -21.33
C ASP A 264 4.43 -29.21 -20.85
N THR A 265 5.11 -29.87 -21.79
CA THR A 265 6.33 -30.62 -21.44
C THR A 265 7.37 -29.60 -21.01
N ALA A 266 7.26 -29.10 -19.78
CA ALA A 266 8.24 -28.23 -19.19
C ALA A 266 9.60 -28.96 -19.24
N PRO A 267 10.64 -28.36 -19.84
CA PRO A 267 11.98 -28.92 -19.73
C PRO A 267 12.31 -29.07 -18.24
N ILE A 268 12.93 -30.20 -17.87
CA ILE A 268 13.46 -30.40 -16.52
C ILE A 268 14.62 -29.41 -16.36
N ILE A 269 14.28 -28.18 -15.98
CA ILE A 269 15.25 -27.18 -15.55
C ILE A 269 15.73 -27.67 -14.19
N PRO A 270 17.05 -27.83 -13.97
CA PRO A 270 17.56 -28.18 -12.66
C PRO A 270 17.02 -27.16 -11.65
N VAL A 271 16.24 -27.64 -10.68
CA VAL A 271 15.71 -26.81 -9.59
C VAL A 271 16.92 -26.15 -8.94
N PRO A 272 17.12 -24.83 -9.06
CA PRO A 272 18.22 -24.17 -8.37
C PRO A 272 18.07 -24.46 -6.88
N ALA A 273 19.19 -24.57 -6.17
CA ALA A 273 19.17 -24.74 -4.72
C ALA A 273 18.26 -23.67 -4.12
N ARG A 274 17.29 -24.09 -3.29
CA ARG A 274 16.37 -23.16 -2.61
C ARG A 274 17.22 -22.17 -1.83
N ARG A 275 16.96 -20.88 -2.01
CA ARG A 275 17.61 -19.82 -1.22
C ARG A 275 17.15 -19.93 0.23
N THR A 276 18.01 -19.52 1.14
CA THR A 276 17.64 -19.38 2.54
C THR A 276 16.79 -18.12 2.74
N VAL A 277 16.04 -18.08 3.84
CA VAL A 277 15.39 -16.85 4.31
C VAL A 277 16.44 -15.74 4.49
N ALA A 278 17.59 -16.04 5.10
CA ALA A 278 18.67 -15.07 5.26
C ALA A 278 19.10 -14.45 3.93
N ASP A 279 19.35 -15.25 2.89
CA ASP A 279 19.72 -14.75 1.56
C ASP A 279 18.65 -13.80 0.99
N LEU A 280 17.37 -14.11 1.20
CA LEU A 280 16.25 -13.31 0.73
C LEU A 280 16.20 -11.95 1.43
N LEU A 281 16.30 -11.92 2.76
CA LEU A 281 16.30 -10.69 3.57
C LEU A 281 17.54 -9.82 3.28
N ASP A 282 18.72 -10.43 3.20
CA ASP A 282 19.97 -9.73 2.86
C ASP A 282 19.88 -9.00 1.51
N ASN A 283 19.30 -9.66 0.51
CA ASN A 283 19.11 -9.09 -0.81
C ASN A 283 18.05 -7.97 -0.79
N ALA A 284 17.00 -8.11 0.02
CA ALA A 284 15.99 -7.07 0.21
C ALA A 284 16.58 -5.83 0.88
N ALA A 285 17.37 -6.00 1.94
CA ALA A 285 18.08 -4.93 2.63
C ALA A 285 19.03 -4.17 1.71
N ARG A 286 19.82 -4.87 0.88
CA ARG A 286 20.70 -4.24 -0.13
C ARG A 286 19.90 -3.42 -1.13
N ARG A 287 18.78 -3.96 -1.62
CA ARG A 287 17.90 -3.27 -2.58
C ARG A 287 17.27 -2.02 -1.98
N ARG A 288 16.80 -2.07 -0.73
CA ARG A 288 16.29 -0.90 0.01
C ARG A 288 17.35 0.19 0.09
N ALA A 289 18.55 -0.15 0.56
CA ALA A 289 19.65 0.82 0.68
C ALA A 289 20.00 1.47 -0.68
N ASP A 290 20.01 0.69 -1.76
CA ASP A 290 20.19 1.22 -3.11
C ASP A 290 19.04 2.14 -3.56
N HIS A 291 17.81 1.78 -3.24
CA HIS A 291 16.63 2.60 -3.57
C HIS A 291 16.66 3.94 -2.83
N GLU A 292 16.95 3.93 -1.53
CA GLU A 292 17.11 5.13 -0.71
C GLU A 292 18.21 6.05 -1.24
N ARG A 293 19.38 5.48 -1.59
CA ARG A 293 20.47 6.24 -2.22
C ARG A 293 20.03 6.93 -3.50
N ARG A 294 19.27 6.23 -4.36
CA ARG A 294 18.74 6.81 -5.61
C ARG A 294 17.75 7.94 -5.34
N LEU A 295 16.81 7.76 -4.40
CA LEU A 295 15.84 8.79 -4.05
C LEU A 295 16.49 10.01 -3.40
N ALA A 296 17.53 9.82 -2.57
CA ALA A 296 18.29 10.91 -1.98
C ALA A 296 19.06 11.70 -3.05
N ALA A 297 19.69 11.01 -4.02
CA ALA A 297 20.36 11.66 -5.13
C ALA A 297 19.39 12.47 -6.01
N GLN A 298 18.22 11.91 -6.33
CA GLN A 298 17.19 12.63 -7.09
C GLN A 298 16.69 13.88 -6.37
N ARG A 299 16.44 13.79 -5.06
CA ARG A 299 16.05 14.95 -4.25
C ARG A 299 17.13 16.03 -4.23
N ALA A 300 18.39 15.66 -4.06
CA ALA A 300 19.51 16.60 -4.11
C ALA A 300 19.64 17.27 -5.50
N ASP A 301 19.44 16.52 -6.59
CA ASP A 301 19.45 17.06 -7.95
C ASP A 301 18.26 18.00 -8.23
N ASP A 302 17.07 17.68 -7.71
CA ASP A 302 15.89 18.54 -7.78
C ASP A 302 16.09 19.83 -6.99
N GLU A 303 16.61 19.75 -5.76
CA GLU A 303 16.93 20.90 -4.91
C GLU A 303 18.00 21.79 -5.56
N ALA A 304 19.06 21.20 -6.12
CA ALA A 304 20.10 21.94 -6.83
C ALA A 304 19.54 22.67 -8.07
N ARG A 305 18.65 22.02 -8.84
CA ARG A 305 17.97 22.65 -9.99
C ARG A 305 17.06 23.80 -9.55
N GLN A 306 16.31 23.62 -8.47
CA GLN A 306 15.46 24.67 -7.92
C GLN A 306 16.30 25.86 -7.45
N GLU A 307 17.41 25.63 -6.75
CA GLU A 307 18.28 26.71 -6.29
C GLU A 307 18.93 27.44 -7.47
N GLN A 308 19.44 26.72 -8.48
CA GLN A 308 19.95 27.34 -9.70
C GLN A 308 18.89 28.19 -10.41
N ALA A 309 17.65 27.70 -10.52
CA ALA A 309 16.55 28.46 -11.11
C ALA A 309 16.20 29.70 -10.28
N ARG A 310 16.26 29.64 -8.94
CA ARG A 310 16.03 30.79 -8.05
C ARG A 310 17.13 31.84 -8.21
N LEU A 311 18.39 31.40 -8.30
CA LEU A 311 19.54 32.29 -8.55
C LEU A 311 19.43 32.95 -9.92
N GLN A 312 19.17 32.19 -10.99
CA GLN A 312 18.97 32.73 -12.34
C GLN A 312 17.78 33.69 -12.42
N ALA A 313 16.65 33.36 -11.78
CA ALA A 313 15.49 34.25 -11.74
C ALA A 313 15.79 35.53 -10.95
N ARG A 314 16.62 35.44 -9.91
CA ARG A 314 17.11 36.62 -9.17
C ARG A 314 18.02 37.46 -10.05
N GLU A 315 18.97 36.87 -10.76
CA GLU A 315 19.85 37.56 -11.71
C GLU A 315 19.05 38.27 -12.81
N GLN A 316 18.09 37.60 -13.45
CA GLN A 316 17.23 38.20 -14.47
C GLN A 316 16.40 39.37 -13.93
N ARG A 317 15.92 39.28 -12.68
CA ARG A 317 15.24 40.42 -12.03
C ARG A 317 16.17 41.59 -11.82
N LEU A 318 17.40 41.35 -11.38
CA LEU A 318 18.42 42.39 -11.21
C LEU A 318 18.82 43.02 -12.55
N ASP A 319 18.95 42.23 -13.61
CA ASP A 319 19.26 42.73 -14.95
C ASP A 319 18.15 43.62 -15.51
N LYS A 320 16.88 43.18 -15.39
CA LYS A 320 15.74 44.02 -15.76
C LYS A 320 15.65 45.30 -14.91
N LEU A 321 16.01 45.20 -13.63
CA LEU A 321 16.02 46.35 -12.73
C LEU A 321 17.13 47.34 -13.09
N ALA A 322 18.26 46.87 -13.59
CA ALA A 322 19.34 47.72 -14.10
C ALA A 322 18.88 48.55 -15.32
N ASP A 323 18.09 47.96 -16.22
CA ASP A 323 17.52 48.67 -17.37
C ASP A 323 16.44 49.70 -16.98
N GLU A 324 15.79 49.54 -15.81
CA GLU A 324 14.64 50.33 -15.36
C GLU A 324 14.91 51.12 -14.05
N GLU A 325 16.17 51.41 -13.70
CA GLU A 325 16.57 51.94 -12.38
C GLU A 325 15.75 53.17 -11.92
N ASP A 326 15.65 54.21 -12.76
CA ASP A 326 14.90 55.43 -12.46
C ASP A 326 13.38 55.20 -12.34
N ALA A 327 12.85 54.29 -13.16
CA ALA A 327 11.44 53.92 -13.12
C ALA A 327 11.12 53.09 -11.87
N ALA A 328 12.06 52.29 -11.39
CA ALA A 328 11.93 51.51 -10.16
C ALA A 328 11.89 52.41 -8.92
N TRP A 329 12.77 53.40 -8.82
CA TRP A 329 12.71 54.41 -7.75
C TRP A 329 11.37 55.16 -7.73
N SER A 330 10.84 55.53 -8.90
CA SER A 330 9.53 56.18 -9.02
C SER A 330 8.37 55.28 -8.58
N ARG A 331 8.44 53.97 -8.86
CA ARG A 331 7.46 52.97 -8.38
C ARG A 331 7.50 52.81 -6.87
N VAL A 332 8.70 52.79 -6.26
CA VAL A 332 8.85 52.74 -4.80
C VAL A 332 8.15 53.93 -4.15
N GLU A 333 8.36 55.15 -4.66
CA GLU A 333 7.69 56.35 -4.14
C GLU A 333 6.16 56.28 -4.29
N ALA A 334 5.66 55.78 -5.43
CA ALA A 334 4.24 55.59 -5.67
C ALA A 334 3.59 54.54 -4.74
N MET A 335 4.27 53.40 -4.52
CA MET A 335 3.83 52.35 -3.59
C MET A 335 3.79 52.86 -2.15
N ILE A 336 4.79 53.66 -1.75
CA ILE A 336 4.83 54.30 -0.44
C ILE A 336 3.75 55.38 -0.31
N ALA A 337 3.39 56.08 -1.39
CA ALA A 337 2.29 57.05 -1.40
C ALA A 337 0.91 56.39 -1.24
N ALA A 338 0.72 55.16 -1.73
CA ALA A 338 -0.56 54.42 -1.67
C ALA A 338 -1.02 54.03 -0.25
N ARG A 339 -0.13 54.10 0.76
CA ARG A 339 -0.40 53.87 2.19
C ARG A 339 -1.11 52.55 2.54
N LYS A 340 -0.88 51.49 1.76
CA LYS A 340 -1.42 50.14 2.03
C LYS A 340 -0.34 49.23 2.62
N PRO A 341 -0.66 48.35 3.58
CA PRO A 341 0.31 47.41 4.15
C PRO A 341 1.00 46.53 3.10
N ALA A 342 0.25 45.96 2.14
CA ALA A 342 0.82 45.12 1.08
C ALA A 342 1.76 45.89 0.14
N GLU A 343 1.47 47.17 -0.14
CA GLU A 343 2.30 48.02 -1.00
C GLU A 343 3.61 48.43 -0.31
N TYR A 344 3.61 48.57 1.01
CA TYR A 344 4.86 48.76 1.76
C TYR A 344 5.73 47.51 1.76
N ASP A 345 5.14 46.32 1.83
CA ASP A 345 5.91 45.07 1.77
C ASP A 345 6.50 44.85 0.36
N ALA A 346 5.75 45.23 -0.69
CA ALA A 346 6.25 45.25 -2.07
C ALA A 346 7.36 46.31 -2.30
N ALA A 347 7.21 47.51 -1.74
CA ALA A 347 8.22 48.57 -1.82
C ALA A 347 9.54 48.18 -1.12
N VAL A 348 9.46 47.52 0.04
CA VAL A 348 10.65 47.00 0.74
C VAL A 348 11.34 45.92 -0.09
N THR A 349 10.58 45.01 -0.70
CA THR A 349 11.14 43.98 -1.59
C THR A 349 11.89 44.60 -2.78
N LEU A 350 11.31 45.63 -3.41
CA LEU A 350 11.94 46.33 -4.53
C LEU A 350 13.18 47.13 -4.10
N LEU A 351 13.20 47.69 -2.89
CA LEU A 351 14.37 48.36 -2.31
C LEU A 351 15.50 47.37 -1.98
N THR A 352 15.20 46.16 -1.51
CA THR A 352 16.20 45.10 -1.31
C THR A 352 16.83 44.67 -2.62
N ASP A 353 16.03 44.56 -3.69
CA ASP A 353 16.55 44.23 -5.03
C ASP A 353 17.41 45.38 -5.59
N LEU A 354 17.05 46.66 -5.35
CA LEU A 354 17.87 47.83 -5.72
C LEU A 354 19.17 47.92 -4.92
N GLN A 355 19.16 47.53 -3.64
CA GLN A 355 20.36 47.43 -2.81
C GLN A 355 21.33 46.39 -3.38
N ALA A 356 20.83 45.20 -3.72
CA ALA A 356 21.62 44.13 -4.32
C ALA A 356 22.18 44.51 -5.69
N LEU A 357 21.44 45.29 -6.49
CA LEU A 357 21.94 45.85 -7.74
C LEU A 357 23.07 46.88 -7.50
N ALA A 358 22.90 47.77 -6.53
CA ALA A 358 23.90 48.79 -6.19
C ALA A 358 25.20 48.20 -5.64
N GLU A 359 25.12 47.09 -4.90
CA GLU A 359 26.29 46.29 -4.48
C GLU A 359 26.99 45.62 -5.66
N ARG A 360 26.24 45.12 -6.65
CA ARG A 360 26.81 44.50 -7.87
C ARG A 360 27.59 45.50 -8.74
N GLU A 361 27.18 46.75 -8.75
CA GLU A 361 27.74 47.78 -9.64
C GLU A 361 28.69 48.78 -8.93
N ASP A 362 29.07 48.51 -7.67
CA ASP A 362 29.86 49.42 -6.82
C ASP A 362 29.24 50.84 -6.68
N ARG A 363 27.90 50.95 -6.82
CA ARG A 363 27.13 52.22 -6.70
C ARG A 363 26.40 52.35 -5.35
N TYR A 364 26.88 51.63 -4.32
CA TYR A 364 26.25 51.57 -3.00
C TYR A 364 26.09 52.93 -2.31
N ASP A 365 27.02 53.86 -2.54
CA ASP A 365 26.96 55.22 -1.99
C ASP A 365 25.76 56.01 -2.53
N THR A 366 25.46 55.88 -3.83
CA THR A 366 24.31 56.52 -4.47
C THR A 366 23.00 55.96 -3.94
N PHE A 367 22.92 54.63 -3.78
CA PHE A 367 21.78 53.97 -3.16
C PHE A 367 21.55 54.46 -1.72
N THR A 368 22.62 54.55 -0.93
CA THR A 368 22.55 55.02 0.46
C THR A 368 22.02 56.45 0.56
N LEU A 369 22.46 57.35 -0.34
CA LEU A 369 21.98 58.73 -0.41
C LEU A 369 20.48 58.81 -0.75
N HIS A 370 20.02 58.03 -1.73
CA HIS A 370 18.60 57.96 -2.09
C HIS A 370 17.74 57.38 -0.96
N THR A 371 18.20 56.34 -0.29
CA THR A 371 17.49 55.71 0.83
C THR A 371 17.42 56.64 2.04
N ILE A 372 18.47 57.42 2.34
CA ILE A 372 18.44 58.45 3.39
C ILE A 372 17.41 59.53 3.06
N ALA A 373 17.38 60.03 1.82
CA ALA A 373 16.39 61.02 1.37
C ALA A 373 14.95 60.49 1.47
N LEU A 374 14.75 59.22 1.13
CA LEU A 374 13.45 58.55 1.21
C LEU A 374 12.99 58.36 2.67
N ARG A 375 13.90 57.96 3.58
CA ARG A 375 13.62 57.88 5.03
C ARG A 375 13.29 59.24 5.63
N GLN A 376 13.97 60.30 5.23
CA GLN A 376 13.68 61.66 5.68
C GLN A 376 12.31 62.15 5.21
N THR A 377 11.97 61.89 3.94
CA THR A 377 10.68 62.28 3.33
C THR A 377 9.49 61.55 3.96
N HIS A 378 9.69 60.31 4.41
CA HIS A 378 8.64 59.46 4.98
C HIS A 378 8.78 59.20 6.49
N ALA A 379 9.57 59.99 7.20
CA ALA A 379 9.82 59.88 8.64
C ALA A 379 8.53 59.88 9.51
N ARG A 380 7.44 60.45 9.00
CA ARG A 380 6.12 60.50 9.68
C ARG A 380 5.29 59.20 9.54
N LYS A 381 5.82 58.15 8.89
CA LYS A 381 5.14 56.85 8.68
C LYS A 381 5.84 55.71 9.46
N PRO A 382 5.49 55.49 10.74
CA PRO A 382 6.23 54.57 11.61
C PRO A 382 6.23 53.10 11.14
N ALA A 383 5.11 52.63 10.59
CA ALA A 383 4.98 51.25 10.09
C ALA A 383 5.88 50.93 8.88
N LEU A 384 6.22 51.94 8.07
CA LEU A 384 7.15 51.77 6.95
C LEU A 384 8.61 51.74 7.44
N ILE A 385 8.96 52.64 8.37
CA ILE A 385 10.30 52.71 8.97
C ILE A 385 10.65 51.41 9.72
N GLU A 386 9.68 50.81 10.42
CA GLU A 386 9.89 49.52 11.10
C GLU A 386 10.22 48.39 10.10
N ARG A 387 9.57 48.37 8.93
CA ARG A 387 9.78 47.36 7.89
C ARG A 387 11.10 47.56 7.14
N LEU A 388 11.51 48.80 6.90
CA LEU A 388 12.83 49.14 6.35
C LEU A 388 13.96 48.72 7.31
N ASN A 389 13.81 49.03 8.61
CA ASN A 389 14.78 48.60 9.64
C ASN A 389 14.88 47.07 9.72
N ARG A 390 13.77 46.35 9.57
CA ARG A 390 13.73 44.88 9.57
C ARG A 390 14.44 44.28 8.36
N ALA A 391 14.40 44.96 7.21
CA ALA A 391 15.08 44.57 5.99
C ALA A 391 16.56 45.01 5.93
N GLY A 392 17.03 45.82 6.89
CA GLY A 392 18.41 46.33 6.93
C GLY A 392 18.65 47.52 5.99
N ILE A 393 17.60 48.24 5.59
CA ILE A 393 17.59 49.34 4.61
C ILE A 393 17.46 50.71 5.29
#